data_AF-A0A2M7AJA6-F1
#
_entry.id   AF-A0A2M7AJA6-F1
#
_cell.length_a   1.000
_cell.length_b   1.000
_cell.length_c   1.000
_cell.angle_alpha   90.00
_cell.angle_beta   90.00
_cell.angle_gamma   90.00
#
_symmetry.space_group_name_H-M   'P 1'
#
loop_
_entity.id
_entity.type
_entity.pdbx_description
1 polymer ?
#
loop_
_entity_poly.entity_id
_entity_poly.type
_entity_poly.pdbx_seq_one_letter_code
_entity_poly.pdbx_strand_id
1 'polypeptide(L)'
;MKRLGEFYREKVLTLSKKSLSKRELPSNSGETKIEKDLFGWNLYSGKNLIECRSEEEARYLKVFFDAGMESVKVPKDDKYLKDILPELERLKAKSDKIINSYLESIIGIKIRSRIKQEVWAEILK
;
A
#
# COMPACT_ATOMS: atom_id res chain seq x y z
N MET A 1 3.80 -17.42 -9.21
CA MET A 1 2.82 -16.32 -9.08
C MET A 1 3.59 -15.08 -8.70
N LYS A 2 3.43 -13.98 -9.43
CA LYS A 2 4.15 -12.75 -9.15
C LYS A 2 3.73 -12.17 -7.80
N ARG A 3 4.69 -11.81 -6.94
CA ARG A 3 4.46 -11.19 -5.62
C ARG A 3 4.29 -9.67 -5.75
N LEU A 4 3.72 -9.04 -4.72
CA LEU A 4 3.56 -7.58 -4.68
C LEU A 4 4.91 -6.86 -4.77
N GLY A 5 5.94 -7.34 -4.05
CA GLY A 5 7.29 -6.77 -4.09
C GLY A 5 7.94 -6.88 -5.48
N GLU A 6 7.79 -8.02 -6.16
CA GLU A 6 8.29 -8.22 -7.52
C GLU A 6 7.59 -7.28 -8.52
N PHE A 7 6.28 -7.11 -8.39
CA PHE A 7 5.53 -6.14 -9.19
C PHE A 7 6.02 -4.72 -8.99
N TYR A 8 6.19 -4.30 -7.75
CA TYR A 8 6.69 -2.99 -7.41
C TYR A 8 8.11 -2.76 -7.96
N ARG A 9 9.02 -3.75 -7.83
CA ARG A 9 10.36 -3.68 -8.42
C ARG A 9 10.32 -3.48 -9.92
N GLU A 10 9.61 -4.34 -10.64
CA GLU A 10 9.62 -4.37 -12.11
C GLU A 10 8.86 -3.20 -12.75
N LYS A 11 7.75 -2.76 -12.14
CA LYS A 11 6.86 -1.75 -12.73
C LYS A 11 7.10 -0.35 -12.19
N VAL A 12 7.70 -0.19 -11.01
CA VAL A 12 7.88 1.14 -10.41
C VAL A 12 9.34 1.47 -10.23
N LEU A 13 10.13 0.58 -9.63
CA LEU A 13 11.54 0.89 -9.33
C LEU A 13 12.46 0.90 -10.57
N THR A 14 12.00 0.35 -11.69
CA THR A 14 12.67 0.45 -13.00
C THR A 14 12.48 1.82 -13.67
N LEU A 15 11.52 2.62 -13.22
CA LEU A 15 11.28 3.96 -13.77
C LEU A 15 12.43 4.91 -13.41
N SER A 16 12.60 5.94 -14.23
CA SER A 16 13.62 6.96 -13.98
C SER A 16 13.42 7.64 -12.61
N LYS A 17 14.51 8.00 -11.92
CA LYS A 17 14.40 8.70 -10.61
C LYS A 17 13.61 10.01 -10.71
N LYS A 18 13.59 10.67 -11.87
CA LYS A 18 12.86 11.95 -12.09
C LYS A 18 11.35 11.75 -12.14
N SER A 19 10.88 10.59 -12.62
CA SER A 19 9.46 10.22 -12.71
C SER A 19 8.89 9.62 -11.42
N LEU A 20 9.70 9.53 -10.35
CA LEU A 20 9.29 9.01 -9.05
C LEU A 20 9.33 10.11 -7.99
N SER A 21 8.33 10.14 -7.10
CA SER A 21 8.39 10.84 -5.82
C SER A 21 8.59 9.83 -4.69
N LYS A 22 9.25 10.23 -3.60
CA LYS A 22 9.27 9.44 -2.35
C LYS A 22 8.15 9.97 -1.46
N ARG A 23 7.34 9.07 -0.90
CA ARG A 23 6.33 9.38 0.10
C ARG A 23 6.68 8.65 1.39
N GLU A 24 6.79 9.41 2.48
CA GLU A 24 6.86 8.84 3.82
C GLU A 24 5.43 8.50 4.27
N LEU A 25 5.30 7.36 4.94
CA LEU A 25 4.05 6.82 5.42
C LEU A 25 4.09 6.81 6.95
N PRO A 26 3.16 7.50 7.64
CA PRO A 26 3.10 7.47 9.10
C PRO A 26 2.79 6.07 9.61
N SER A 27 3.04 5.81 10.90
CA SER A 27 2.71 4.52 11.50
C SER A 27 1.23 4.20 11.32
N ASN A 28 0.93 3.02 10.78
CA ASN A 28 -0.45 2.57 10.61
C ASN A 28 -1.11 2.42 12.00
N SER A 29 -2.22 3.15 12.20
CA SER A 29 -2.91 3.25 13.49
C SER A 29 -4.36 2.75 13.44
N GLY A 30 -4.79 2.12 12.33
CA GLY A 30 -6.13 1.56 12.23
C GLY A 30 -6.59 1.31 10.79
N GLU A 31 -7.91 1.32 10.60
CA GLU A 31 -8.51 1.17 9.29
C GLU A 31 -8.21 2.38 8.40
N THR A 32 -7.85 2.10 7.14
CA THR A 32 -7.54 3.11 6.15
C THR A 32 -8.76 3.49 5.31
N LYS A 33 -8.97 4.80 5.12
CA LYS A 33 -10.07 5.36 4.33
C LYS A 33 -9.55 6.35 3.31
N ILE A 34 -10.13 6.34 2.12
CA ILE A 34 -9.86 7.33 1.07
C ILE A 34 -11.08 8.22 0.95
N GLU A 35 -10.88 9.53 1.11
CA GLU A 35 -11.96 10.51 1.00
C GLU A 35 -11.48 11.70 0.16
N LYS A 36 -12.44 12.32 -0.53
CA LYS A 36 -12.23 13.57 -1.26
C LYS A 36 -12.84 14.71 -0.45
N ASP A 37 -12.04 15.71 -0.15
CA ASP A 37 -12.50 16.94 0.49
C ASP A 37 -12.33 18.16 -0.43
N LEU A 38 -12.44 19.36 0.14
CA LEU A 38 -12.29 20.62 -0.59
C LEU A 38 -10.84 20.89 -1.07
N PHE A 39 -9.86 20.22 -0.48
CA PHE A 39 -8.42 20.44 -0.73
C PHE A 39 -7.79 19.32 -1.55
N GLY A 40 -8.47 18.17 -1.72
CA GLY A 40 -8.03 17.13 -2.64
C GLY A 40 -8.44 15.73 -2.21
N TRP A 41 -7.58 14.76 -2.52
CA TRP A 41 -7.76 13.37 -2.14
C TRP A 41 -6.91 13.07 -0.92
N ASN A 42 -7.47 12.33 0.03
CA ASN A 42 -6.83 12.09 1.31
C ASN A 42 -6.91 10.61 1.67
N LEU A 43 -5.79 10.07 2.16
CA LEU A 43 -5.73 8.75 2.79
C LEU A 43 -5.63 8.94 4.31
N TYR A 44 -6.69 8.55 5.02
CA TYR A 44 -6.79 8.58 6.46
C TYR A 44 -6.44 7.22 7.06
N SER A 45 -5.77 7.23 8.21
CA SER A 45 -5.58 6.07 9.08
C SER A 45 -5.65 6.54 10.53
N GLY A 46 -6.78 6.31 11.20
CA GLY A 46 -6.98 6.83 12.56
C GLY A 46 -6.84 8.35 12.60
N LYS A 47 -5.79 8.86 13.26
CA LYS A 47 -5.48 10.30 13.32
C LYS A 47 -4.52 10.78 12.23
N ASN A 48 -3.95 9.85 11.47
CA ASN A 48 -2.97 10.16 10.43
C ASN A 48 -3.70 10.51 9.12
N LEU A 49 -3.16 11.51 8.44
CA LEU A 49 -3.64 12.01 7.15
C LEU A 49 -2.48 12.04 6.16
N ILE A 50 -2.74 11.59 4.93
CA ILE A 50 -1.81 11.70 3.81
C ILE A 50 -2.54 12.35 2.64
N GLU A 51 -2.20 13.60 2.36
CA GLU A 51 -2.70 14.33 1.19
C GLU A 51 -2.14 13.73 -0.11
N CYS A 52 -3.03 13.48 -1.05
CA CYS A 52 -2.75 12.83 -2.33
C CYS A 52 -3.20 13.75 -3.47
N ARG A 53 -2.42 13.76 -4.56
CA ARG A 53 -2.73 14.60 -5.73
C ARG A 53 -3.90 14.09 -6.56
N SER A 54 -4.22 12.80 -6.42
CA SER A 54 -5.23 12.09 -7.19
C SER A 54 -5.80 10.92 -6.37
N GLU A 55 -6.97 10.41 -6.79
CA GLU A 55 -7.54 9.20 -6.22
C GLU A 55 -6.61 8.01 -6.45
N GLU A 56 -5.97 7.95 -7.63
CA GLU A 56 -5.02 6.93 -8.01
C GLU A 56 -3.81 6.90 -7.08
N GLU A 57 -3.26 8.06 -6.72
CA GLU A 57 -2.18 8.13 -5.72
C GLU A 57 -2.66 7.64 -4.36
N ALA A 58 -3.86 8.04 -3.91
CA ALA A 58 -4.41 7.59 -2.62
C ALA A 58 -4.60 6.07 -2.56
N ARG A 59 -5.16 5.47 -3.62
CA ARG A 59 -5.34 4.01 -3.75
C ARG A 59 -4.01 3.28 -3.80
N TYR A 60 -3.04 3.82 -4.53
CA TYR A 60 -1.70 3.27 -4.62
C TYR A 60 -1.03 3.26 -3.24
N LEU A 61 -1.06 4.39 -2.53
CA LEU A 61 -0.46 4.50 -1.19
C LEU A 61 -1.14 3.58 -0.19
N LYS A 62 -2.47 3.44 -0.25
CA LYS A 62 -3.23 2.53 0.61
C LYS A 62 -2.71 1.10 0.56
N VAL A 63 -2.36 0.59 -0.63
CA VAL A 63 -1.82 -0.78 -0.77
C VAL A 63 -0.57 -1.00 0.07
N PHE A 64 0.39 -0.07 0.00
CA PHE A 64 1.66 -0.17 0.73
C PHE A 64 1.53 0.20 2.21
N PHE A 65 0.65 1.15 2.51
CA PHE A 65 0.33 1.54 3.88
C PHE A 65 -0.33 0.40 4.67
N ASP A 66 -1.27 -0.31 4.05
CA ASP A 66 -1.92 -1.50 4.63
C ASP A 66 -0.96 -2.70 4.73
N ALA A 67 0.15 -2.67 4.00
CA ALA A 67 1.24 -3.64 4.09
C ALA A 67 2.32 -3.24 5.14
N GLY A 68 2.17 -2.09 5.81
CA GLY A 68 3.08 -1.65 6.87
C GLY A 68 4.38 -1.04 6.38
N MET A 69 4.41 -0.51 5.15
CA MET A 69 5.58 0.20 4.63
C MET A 69 5.72 1.58 5.29
N GLU A 70 6.95 1.97 5.62
CA GLU A 70 7.27 3.30 6.16
C GLU A 70 7.54 4.33 5.06
N SER A 71 7.97 3.88 3.88
CA SER A 71 8.16 4.78 2.74
C SER A 71 8.01 4.04 1.42
N VAL A 72 7.52 4.76 0.40
CA VAL A 72 7.26 4.19 -0.92
C VAL A 72 7.64 5.18 -2.02
N LYS A 73 8.11 4.65 -3.16
CA LYS A 73 8.28 5.40 -4.40
C LYS A 73 6.97 5.36 -5.17
N VAL A 74 6.52 6.53 -5.60
CA VAL A 74 5.27 6.69 -6.34
C VAL A 74 5.59 7.27 -7.72
N PRO A 75 5.14 6.65 -8.82
CA PRO A 75 5.13 7.30 -10.13
C PRO A 75 4.44 8.66 -10.05
N LYS A 76 4.99 9.68 -10.70
CA LYS A 76 4.37 11.03 -10.78
C LYS A 76 3.26 11.14 -11.83
N ASP A 77 3.20 10.18 -12.74
CA ASP A 77 2.20 10.11 -13.80
C ASP A 77 0.96 9.35 -13.30
N ASP A 78 -0.15 10.08 -13.18
CA ASP A 78 -1.43 9.51 -12.73
C ASP A 78 -2.05 8.55 -13.75
N LYS A 79 -1.78 8.74 -15.05
CA LYS A 79 -2.23 7.79 -16.08
C LYS A 79 -1.49 6.47 -15.91
N TYR A 80 -0.18 6.53 -15.67
CA TYR A 80 0.60 5.33 -15.37
C TYR A 80 0.13 4.65 -14.08
N LEU A 81 -0.15 5.41 -13.02
CA LEU A 81 -0.74 4.86 -11.79
C LEU A 81 -2.05 4.13 -12.07
N LYS A 82 -2.95 4.76 -12.83
CA LYS A 82 -4.24 4.18 -13.23
C LYS A 82 -4.08 2.86 -13.96
N ASP A 83 -3.07 2.75 -14.82
CA ASP A 83 -2.82 1.53 -15.60
C ASP A 83 -2.30 0.37 -14.73
N ILE A 84 -1.46 0.65 -13.73
CA ILE A 84 -0.87 -0.40 -12.87
C ILE A 84 -1.74 -0.77 -11.66
N LEU A 85 -2.63 0.13 -11.24
CA LEU A 85 -3.45 -0.01 -10.02
C LEU A 85 -4.29 -1.29 -9.96
N PRO A 86 -5.04 -1.67 -11.01
CA PRO A 86 -5.90 -2.86 -10.95
C PRO A 86 -5.11 -4.14 -10.66
N GLU A 87 -3.91 -4.28 -11.26
CA GLU A 87 -3.07 -5.44 -11.00
C GLU A 87 -2.45 -5.39 -9.60
N LEU A 88 -1.99 -4.21 -9.15
CA LEU A 88 -1.44 -4.00 -7.82
C LEU A 88 -2.45 -4.36 -6.71
N GLU A 89 -3.67 -3.86 -6.82
CA GLU A 89 -4.75 -4.13 -5.87
C GLU A 89 -5.16 -5.60 -5.87
N ARG A 90 -5.22 -6.23 -7.05
CA ARG A 90 -5.49 -7.67 -7.18
C ARG A 90 -4.42 -8.51 -6.47
N LEU A 91 -3.14 -8.17 -6.63
CA LEU A 91 -2.04 -8.85 -5.96
C LEU A 91 -2.12 -8.69 -4.45
N LYS A 92 -2.42 -7.48 -3.97
CA LYS A 92 -2.65 -7.19 -2.55
C LYS A 92 -3.80 -8.01 -1.98
N ALA A 93 -4.98 -7.95 -2.59
CA ALA A 93 -6.17 -8.65 -2.13
C ALA A 93 -5.98 -10.18 -2.10
N LYS A 94 -5.32 -10.74 -3.12
CA LYS A 94 -5.00 -12.16 -3.16
C LYS A 94 -4.05 -12.57 -2.04
N SER A 95 -3.02 -11.77 -1.80
CA SER A 95 -2.05 -12.02 -0.73
C SER A 95 -2.71 -11.89 0.65
N ASP A 96 -3.53 -10.85 0.86
CA ASP A 96 -4.30 -10.67 2.09
C ASP A 96 -5.22 -11.85 2.36
N LYS A 97 -5.92 -12.38 1.34
CA LYS A 97 -6.79 -13.55 1.49
C LYS A 97 -6.00 -14.76 2.01
N ILE A 98 -4.84 -15.03 1.42
CA ILE A 98 -3.98 -16.14 1.83
C ILE A 98 -3.47 -15.89 3.25
N ILE A 99 -2.88 -14.74 3.53
CA ILE A 99 -2.34 -14.38 4.84
C ILE A 99 -3.42 -14.48 5.92
N ASN A 100 -4.59 -13.88 5.69
CA ASN A 100 -5.68 -13.88 6.66
C ASN A 100 -6.18 -15.31 6.93
N SER A 101 -6.26 -16.19 5.93
CA SER A 101 -6.67 -17.59 6.14
C SER A 101 -5.75 -18.35 7.10
N TYR A 102 -4.44 -18.06 7.09
CA TYR A 102 -3.50 -18.63 8.07
C TYR A 102 -3.57 -17.96 9.44
N LEU A 103 -3.96 -16.69 9.47
CA LEU A 103 -4.03 -15.88 10.69
C LEU A 103 -5.35 -16.02 11.47
N GLU A 104 -6.41 -16.57 10.86
CA GLU A 104 -7.72 -16.77 11.48
C GLU A 104 -7.66 -17.63 12.76
N SER A 105 -6.77 -18.62 12.79
CA SER A 105 -6.53 -19.49 13.95
C SER A 105 -5.85 -18.79 15.13
N ILE A 106 -5.26 -17.60 14.92
CA ILE A 106 -4.50 -16.87 15.92
C ILE A 106 -5.44 -15.97 16.71
N ILE A 107 -5.81 -16.36 17.93
CA ILE A 107 -6.76 -15.64 18.80
C ILE A 107 -6.25 -14.24 19.19
N GLY A 108 -4.95 -14.09 19.44
CA GLY A 108 -4.37 -12.84 19.90
C GLY A 108 -4.29 -11.77 18.80
N ILE A 109 -5.15 -10.75 18.86
CA ILE A 109 -5.19 -9.64 17.87
C ILE A 109 -3.83 -8.97 17.69
N LYS A 110 -3.11 -8.69 18.79
CA LYS A 110 -1.77 -8.08 18.73
C LYS A 110 -0.75 -8.97 18.01
N ILE A 111 -0.77 -10.27 18.30
CA ILE A 111 0.13 -11.26 17.69
C ILE A 111 -0.20 -11.39 16.20
N ARG A 112 -1.49 -11.46 15.88
CA ARG A 112 -2.00 -11.52 14.50
C ARG A 112 -1.52 -10.34 13.66
N SER A 113 -1.66 -9.11 14.20
CA SER A 113 -1.20 -7.89 13.52
C SER A 113 0.32 -7.88 13.34
N ARG A 114 1.09 -8.30 14.34
CA ARG A 114 2.56 -8.38 14.24
C ARG A 114 3.00 -9.37 13.17
N ILE A 115 2.45 -10.59 13.17
CA ILE A 115 2.79 -11.61 12.15
C ILE A 115 2.42 -11.11 10.76
N LYS A 116 1.25 -10.47 10.61
CA LYS A 116 0.85 -9.87 9.33
C LYS A 116 1.90 -8.87 8.81
N GLN A 117 2.40 -8.00 9.68
CA GLN A 117 3.44 -7.02 9.33
C GLN A 117 4.76 -7.70 8.93
N GLU A 118 5.22 -8.69 9.70
CA GLU A 118 6.44 -9.45 9.40
C GLU A 118 6.34 -10.18 8.05
N VAL A 119 5.20 -10.80 7.76
CA VAL A 119 4.96 -11.49 6.48
C VAL A 119 4.98 -10.48 5.32
N TRP A 120 4.36 -9.30 5.48
CA TRP A 120 4.38 -8.28 4.45
C TRP A 120 5.79 -7.72 4.20
N ALA A 121 6.60 -7.55 5.25
CA ALA A 121 7.99 -7.13 5.12
C ALA A 121 8.78 -8.13 4.25
N GLU A 122 8.58 -9.44 4.44
CA GLU A 122 9.26 -10.47 3.64
C GLU A 122 8.72 -10.55 2.20
N ILE A 123 7.42 -10.29 1.97
CA ILE A 123 6.84 -10.25 0.62
C ILE A 123 7.33 -9.06 -0.21
N LEU A 124 7.61 -7.93 0.46
CA LEU A 124 8.02 -6.68 -0.17
C LEU A 124 9.54 -6.56 -0.33
N LYS A 125 10.31 -7.38 0.39
CA LYS A 125 11.75 -7.54 0.25
C LYS A 125 12.17 -7.96 -1.15
#